data_AF-A0A6N8YUC1-F1
#
_entry.id   AF-A0A6N8YUC1-F1
#
_cell.length_a   1.000
_cell.length_b   1.000
_cell.length_c   1.000
_cell.angle_alpha   90.00
_cell.angle_beta   90.00
_cell.angle_gamma   90.00
#
_symmetry.space_group_name_H-M   'P 1'
#
loop_
_entity.id
_entity.type
_entity.pdbx_description
1 polymer ?
#
loop_
_entity_poly.entity_id
_entity_poly.type
_entity_poly.pdbx_seq_one_letter_code
_entity_poly.pdbx_strand_id
1 'polypeptide(L)'
;MRLEFTRHALQVMEEREIPNEWVAQAVAEPAMREPDPYDTELERFFRNVPERGSRTLRVVVNTRVAPWRVISVFFDRGMRGRL
;
A
#
# COMPACT_ATOMS: atom_id res chain seq x y z
N MET A 1 3.89 -9.79 -10.28
CA MET A 1 2.47 -9.90 -9.88
C MET A 1 1.67 -8.85 -10.63
N ARG A 2 0.44 -9.14 -11.09
CA ARG A 2 -0.45 -8.17 -11.73
C ARG A 2 -1.34 -7.51 -10.68
N LEU A 3 -1.36 -6.19 -10.63
CA LEU A 3 -2.21 -5.39 -9.73
C LEU A 3 -3.16 -4.52 -10.55
N GLU A 4 -4.40 -4.42 -10.10
CA GLU A 4 -5.34 -3.39 -10.55
C GLU A 4 -5.39 -2.25 -9.55
N PHE A 5 -5.62 -1.03 -10.04
CA PHE A 5 -5.72 0.16 -9.20
C PHE A 5 -7.10 0.76 -9.36
N THR A 6 -7.74 1.11 -8.25
CA THR A 6 -8.94 1.93 -8.31
C THR A 6 -8.58 3.35 -8.76
N ARG A 7 -9.57 4.09 -9.27
CA ARG A 7 -9.39 5.52 -9.58
C ARG A 7 -8.89 6.31 -8.36
N HIS A 8 -9.42 6.00 -7.17
CA HIS A 8 -8.97 6.64 -5.94
C HIS A 8 -7.49 6.35 -5.64
N ALA A 9 -7.03 5.11 -5.78
CA ALA A 9 -5.62 4.76 -5.60
C ALA A 9 -4.72 5.54 -6.57
N LEU A 10 -5.09 5.58 -7.86
CA LEU A 10 -4.33 6.32 -8.88
C LEU A 10 -4.23 7.82 -8.56
N GLN A 11 -5.32 8.44 -8.15
CA GLN A 11 -5.33 9.86 -7.76
C GLN A 11 -4.41 10.13 -6.57
N VAL A 12 -4.49 9.33 -5.51
CA VAL A 12 -3.63 9.53 -4.33
C VAL A 12 -2.16 9.28 -4.67
N MET A 13 -1.87 8.30 -5.51
CA MET A 13 -0.51 8.05 -5.98
C MET A 13 0.06 9.24 -6.75
N GLU A 14 -0.73 9.81 -7.66
CA GLU A 14 -0.34 11.01 -8.42
C GLU A 14 -0.12 12.22 -7.49
N GLU A 15 -1.10 12.54 -6.63
CA GLU A 15 -1.02 13.68 -5.72
C GLU A 15 0.12 13.63 -4.69
N ARG A 16 0.62 12.43 -4.38
CA ARG A 16 1.66 12.20 -3.36
C ARG A 16 2.98 11.76 -3.97
N GLU A 17 3.05 11.71 -5.29
CA GLU A 17 4.20 11.27 -6.08
C GLU A 17 4.69 9.88 -5.64
N ILE A 18 3.75 8.93 -5.52
CA ILE A 18 4.03 7.55 -5.13
C ILE A 18 4.27 6.73 -6.41
N PRO A 19 5.50 6.27 -6.67
CA PRO A 19 5.80 5.44 -7.82
C PRO A 19 5.05 4.11 -7.74
N ASN A 20 4.65 3.59 -8.90
CA ASN A 20 4.04 2.27 -9.00
C ASN A 20 4.94 1.16 -8.42
N GLU A 21 6.26 1.30 -8.60
CA GLU A 21 7.26 0.35 -8.09
C GLU A 21 7.19 0.20 -6.57
N TRP A 22 7.00 1.29 -5.81
CA TRP A 22 6.89 1.21 -4.36
C TRP A 22 5.64 0.43 -3.92
N VAL A 23 4.54 0.58 -4.65
CA VAL A 23 3.32 -0.19 -4.40
C VAL A 23 3.54 -1.66 -4.72
N ALA A 24 4.13 -1.96 -5.88
CA ALA A 24 4.42 -3.33 -6.29
C ALA A 24 5.34 -4.03 -5.28
N GLN A 25 6.40 -3.36 -4.82
CA GLN A 25 7.32 -3.86 -3.81
C GLN A 25 6.65 -4.04 -2.44
N ALA A 26 5.82 -3.09 -2.01
CA ALA A 26 5.11 -3.20 -0.74
C ALA A 26 4.13 -4.39 -0.70
N VAL A 27 3.51 -4.74 -1.83
CA VAL A 27 2.62 -5.91 -1.89
C VAL A 27 3.39 -7.22 -2.09
N ALA A 28 4.48 -7.20 -2.87
CA ALA A 28 5.28 -8.40 -3.14
C ALA A 28 6.11 -8.84 -1.91
N GLU A 29 6.72 -7.88 -1.22
CA GLU A 29 7.61 -8.10 -0.08
C GLU A 29 7.29 -7.05 1.00
N PRO A 30 6.15 -7.20 1.70
CA PRO A 30 5.81 -6.35 2.83
C PRO A 30 6.75 -6.60 4.01
N ALA A 31 7.08 -5.55 4.73
CA ALA A 31 7.65 -5.66 6.07
C ALA A 31 6.60 -6.17 7.08
N MET A 32 5.34 -5.80 6.86
CA MET A 32 4.21 -6.22 7.68
C MET A 32 2.94 -6.30 6.83
N ARG A 33 2.11 -7.31 7.11
CA ARG A 33 0.84 -7.56 6.44
C ARG A 33 -0.21 -7.87 7.49
N GLU A 34 -1.32 -7.13 7.47
CA GLU A 34 -2.39 -7.27 8.46
C GLU A 34 -3.78 -7.16 7.79
N PRO A 35 -4.81 -7.84 8.31
CA PRO A 35 -6.18 -7.63 7.86
C PRO A 35 -6.64 -6.19 8.15
N ASP A 36 -7.53 -5.64 7.32
CA ASP A 36 -8.16 -4.37 7.64
C ASP A 36 -9.14 -4.57 8.83
N PRO A 37 -9.06 -3.74 9.89
CA PRO A 37 -9.93 -3.83 11.07
C PRO A 37 -11.40 -3.52 10.79
N TYR A 38 -11.73 -2.89 9.67
CA TYR A 38 -13.10 -2.50 9.33
C TYR A 38 -13.67 -3.29 8.15
N ASP A 39 -12.81 -3.88 7.30
CA ASP A 39 -13.22 -4.59 6.10
C ASP A 39 -12.45 -5.91 5.93
N THR A 40 -13.16 -7.03 6.11
CA THR A 40 -12.57 -8.39 6.06
C THR A 40 -12.11 -8.82 4.66
N GLU A 41 -12.47 -8.09 3.62
CA GLU A 41 -12.01 -8.34 2.25
C GLU A 41 -10.68 -7.62 1.95
N LEU A 42 -10.28 -6.67 2.79
CA LEU A 42 -9.11 -5.85 2.61
C LEU A 42 -7.96 -6.28 3.52
N GLU A 43 -6.75 -6.12 2.99
CA GLU A 43 -5.52 -6.30 3.72
C GLU A 43 -4.62 -5.08 3.55
N ARG A 44 -3.84 -4.79 4.58
CA ARG A 44 -2.92 -3.67 4.67
C ARG A 44 -1.50 -4.20 4.58
N PHE A 45 -0.78 -3.75 3.58
CA PHE A 45 0.62 -4.07 3.34
C PHE A 45 1.45 -2.85 3.70
N PHE A 46 2.48 -3.06 4.51
CA PHE A 46 3.36 -2.02 4.99
C PHE A 46 4.78 -2.29 4.53
N ARG A 47 5.44 -1.24 4.03
CA ARG A 47 6.86 -1.31 3.68
C ARG A 47 7.52 0.02 3.98
N ASN A 48 8.73 -0.02 4.51
CA ASN A 48 9.54 1.18 4.66
C ASN A 48 10.09 1.62 3.30
N VAL A 49 10.04 2.93 3.04
CA VAL A 49 10.60 3.56 1.84
C VAL A 49 11.71 4.50 2.28
N PRO A 50 12.97 4.00 2.33
CA PRO A 50 14.14 4.81 2.68
C PRO A 50 14.27 6.08 1.83
N GLU A 51 13.98 5.96 0.53
CA GLU A 51 14.09 7.01 -0.49
C GLU A 51 13.14 8.19 -0.24
N ARG A 52 12.11 8.01 0.60
CA ARG A 52 11.16 9.07 0.98
C ARG A 52 11.32 9.48 2.46
N GLY A 53 12.57 9.51 2.94
CA GLY A 53 12.90 9.92 4.30
C GLY A 53 12.49 8.88 5.35
N SER A 54 12.65 7.59 5.01
CA SER A 54 12.30 6.45 5.87
C SER A 54 10.86 6.47 6.35
N ARG A 55 9.93 6.80 5.43
CA ARG A 55 8.49 6.77 5.70
C ARG A 55 7.94 5.39 5.41
N THR A 56 6.98 4.94 6.20
CA THR A 56 6.25 3.70 5.93
C THR A 56 5.16 3.97 4.90
N LEU A 57 5.17 3.22 3.81
CA LEU A 57 4.08 3.15 2.85
C LEU A 57 3.07 2.11 3.31
N ARG A 58 1.80 2.50 3.40
CA ARG A 58 0.67 1.60 3.61
C ARG A 58 -0.11 1.46 2.30
N VAL A 59 -0.27 0.23 1.85
CA VAL A 59 -1.05 -0.15 0.66
C VAL A 59 -2.25 -0.96 1.12
N VAL A 60 -3.45 -0.51 0.80
CA VAL A 60 -4.69 -1.24 1.09
C VAL A 60 -5.10 -2.00 -0.17
N VAL A 61 -5.22 -3.33 -0.07
CA VAL A 61 -5.46 -4.21 -1.20
C VAL A 61 -6.65 -5.12 -0.89
N ASN A 62 -7.59 -5.22 -1.83
CA ASN A 62 -8.55 -6.30 -1.84
C ASN A 62 -7.87 -7.56 -2.42
N THR A 63 -7.61 -8.54 -1.56
CA THR A 63 -6.94 -9.80 -1.90
C THR A 63 -7.92 -10.91 -2.27
N ARG A 64 -9.24 -10.64 -2.19
CA ARG A 64 -10.33 -11.57 -2.53
C ARG A 64 -10.67 -11.61 -4.01
N VAL A 65 -10.16 -10.66 -4.81
CA VAL A 65 -10.37 -10.58 -6.27
C VAL A 65 -9.10 -10.93 -7.03
N ALA A 66 -9.22 -11.46 -8.25
CA ALA A 66 -8.09 -11.75 -9.13
C ALA A 66 -8.27 -10.98 -10.47
N PRO A 67 -7.33 -10.09 -10.85
CA PRO A 67 -6.12 -9.71 -10.11
C PRO A 67 -6.42 -8.95 -8.81
N TRP A 68 -5.49 -8.99 -7.86
CA TRP A 68 -5.57 -8.20 -6.63
C TRP A 68 -5.74 -6.72 -6.94
N ARG A 69 -6.58 -6.04 -6.17
CA ARG A 69 -6.96 -4.65 -6.43
C ARG A 69 -6.50 -3.72 -5.32
N VAL A 70 -5.64 -2.78 -5.67
CA VAL A 70 -5.19 -1.69 -4.80
C VAL A 70 -6.30 -0.67 -4.66
N ILE A 71 -6.81 -0.53 -3.43
CA ILE A 71 -7.93 0.35 -3.09
C ILE A 71 -7.42 1.76 -2.76
N SER A 72 -6.36 1.87 -1.97
CA SER A 72 -5.75 3.14 -1.58
C SER A 72 -4.29 2.95 -1.17
N VAL A 73 -3.49 4.02 -1.26
CA VAL A 73 -2.05 4.03 -0.96
C VAL A 73 -1.68 5.35 -0.31
N PHE A 74 -0.97 5.34 0.82
CA PHE A 74 -0.45 6.57 1.42
C PHE A 74 0.70 6.30 2.39
N PHE A 75 1.48 7.35 2.67
CA PHE A 75 2.50 7.29 3.71
C PHE A 75 1.87 7.41 5.09
N ASP A 76 2.05 6.37 5.91
CA ASP A 76 1.52 6.32 7.26
C ASP A 76 2.36 7.21 8.19
N ARG A 77 1.76 8.29 8.69
CA ARG A 77 2.44 9.25 9.58
C ARG A 77 2.56 8.72 11.02
N GLY A 78 1.74 7.73 11.40
CA GLY A 78 1.73 7.12 12.74
C GLY A 78 2.75 5.98 12.90
N MET A 79 3.32 5.49 11.81
CA MET A 79 4.33 4.42 11.80
C MET A 79 5.77 4.90 11.75
N ARG A 80 6.03 6.22 11.87
CA ARG A 80 7.39 6.76 11.87
C ARG A 80 8.20 6.18 13.04
N GLY A 81 9.14 5.28 12.74
CA GLY A 81 10.00 4.60 13.73
C GLY A 81 9.42 3.32 14.34
N ARG A 82 8.34 2.75 13.77
CA ARG A 82 7.72 1.50 14.26
C ARG A 82 8.06 0.24 13.46
N LEU A 83 8.75 0.37 12.33
CA LEU A 83 9.19 -0.71 11.44
C LEU A 83 10.65 -0.53 11.06
#